data_AF-A0A2D3RJA2-F1
#
_entry.id   AF-A0A2D3RJA2-F1
#
_cell.length_a   1.000
_cell.length_b   1.000
_cell.length_c   1.000
_cell.angle_alpha   90.00
_cell.angle_beta   90.00
_cell.angle_gamma   90.00
#
_symmetry.space_group_name_H-M   'P 1'
#
loop_
_entity.id
_entity.type
_entity.pdbx_description
1 polymer ?
#
loop_
_entity_poly.entity_id
_entity_poly.type
_entity_poly.pdbx_seq_one_letter_code
_entity_poly.pdbx_strand_id
1 'polypeptide(L)'
;MSNIGELTKNANGFYIGKIDTLAVTMTLALREVNSTNDNAPFYEIHARSAAGAWVKVGALWEQTGRETGEAFLQGSIDDPSMAKPLYIACFRRDDGSYAIAWSRPRRMRGDVPAPASQGNGDSDQGDQDFDGSAAPKGKAKGKGGKTADLGETTSDSVS
;
A
#
# COMPACT_ATOMS: atom_id res chain seq x y z
N MET A 1 -1.87 -7.38 -9.69
CA MET A 1 -3.16 -6.68 -9.49
C MET A 1 -4.28 -7.62 -9.91
N SER A 2 -5.47 -7.51 -9.33
CA SER A 2 -6.66 -8.25 -9.76
C SER A 2 -7.65 -7.27 -10.37
N ASN A 3 -8.21 -7.60 -11.54
CA ASN A 3 -9.38 -6.89 -12.05
C ASN A 3 -10.58 -7.22 -11.14
N ILE A 4 -11.35 -6.19 -10.78
CA ILE A 4 -12.53 -6.29 -9.92
C ILE A 4 -13.76 -5.62 -10.54
N GLY A 5 -13.66 -5.12 -11.77
CA GLY A 5 -14.73 -4.34 -12.38
C GLY A 5 -14.34 -3.63 -13.65
N GLU A 6 -15.32 -2.92 -14.19
CA GLU A 6 -15.19 -2.16 -15.44
C GLU A 6 -16.07 -0.91 -15.40
N LEU A 7 -15.62 0.15 -16.09
CA LEU A 7 -16.40 1.34 -16.38
C LEU A 7 -16.47 1.56 -17.89
N THR A 8 -17.68 1.80 -18.40
CA THR A 8 -17.92 2.09 -19.80
C THR A 8 -18.52 3.48 -19.94
N LYS A 9 -18.16 4.20 -21.01
CA LYS A 9 -18.73 5.51 -21.31
C LYS A 9 -20.16 5.34 -21.81
N ASN A 10 -21.12 6.02 -21.19
CA ASN A 10 -22.51 6.02 -21.64
C ASN A 10 -22.74 7.06 -22.76
N ALA A 11 -23.95 7.07 -23.33
CA ALA A 11 -24.33 8.00 -24.40
C ALA A 11 -24.21 9.49 -24.01
N ASN A 12 -24.28 9.80 -22.71
CA ASN A 12 -24.16 11.16 -22.18
C ASN A 12 -22.70 11.53 -21.85
N GLY A 13 -21.74 10.65 -22.15
CA GLY A 13 -20.33 10.87 -21.94
C GLY A 13 -19.79 10.55 -20.53
N PHE A 14 -20.62 10.05 -19.62
CA PHE A 14 -20.20 9.66 -18.28
C PHE A 14 -19.72 8.21 -18.25
N TYR A 15 -18.66 7.93 -17.49
CA TYR A 15 -18.26 6.56 -17.21
C TYR A 15 -19.14 5.98 -16.10
N ILE A 16 -19.81 4.86 -16.38
CA ILE A 16 -20.62 4.11 -15.42
C ILE A 16 -20.20 2.66 -15.47
N GLY A 17 -20.23 1.99 -14.32
CA GLY A 17 -19.72 0.64 -14.22
C GLY A 17 -20.01 -0.01 -12.89
N LYS A 18 -19.37 -1.15 -12.66
CA LYS A 18 -19.59 -1.97 -11.48
C LYS A 18 -18.26 -2.51 -10.97
N ILE A 19 -18.15 -2.55 -9.64
CA ILE A 19 -17.14 -3.36 -8.94
C ILE A 19 -17.86 -4.52 -8.28
N ASP A 20 -17.28 -5.72 -8.42
CA ASP A 20 -17.69 -6.94 -7.74
C ASP A 20 -16.49 -7.64 -7.08
N THR A 21 -16.65 -7.90 -5.79
CA THR A 21 -15.78 -8.74 -4.97
C THR A 21 -16.65 -9.62 -4.07
N LEU A 22 -16.05 -10.55 -3.33
CA LEU A 22 -16.82 -11.43 -2.44
C LEU A 22 -17.69 -10.67 -1.42
N ALA A 23 -17.22 -9.52 -0.93
CA ALA A 23 -17.90 -8.76 0.14
C ALA A 23 -18.51 -7.43 -0.34
N VAL A 24 -18.16 -6.98 -1.54
CA VAL A 24 -18.49 -5.64 -2.02
C VAL A 24 -18.98 -5.72 -3.45
N THR A 25 -20.20 -5.25 -3.67
CA THR A 25 -20.81 -5.04 -4.98
C THR A 25 -21.36 -3.62 -5.02
N MET A 26 -20.90 -2.79 -5.96
CA MET A 26 -21.40 -1.42 -6.09
C MET A 26 -21.43 -0.96 -7.55
N THR A 27 -22.42 -0.12 -7.88
CA THR A 27 -22.45 0.62 -9.15
C THR A 27 -21.77 1.96 -8.97
N LEU A 28 -20.85 2.29 -9.87
CA LEU A 28 -20.05 3.50 -9.86
C LEU A 28 -20.36 4.39 -11.05
N ALA A 29 -20.22 5.69 -10.84
CA ALA A 29 -20.14 6.70 -11.89
C ALA A 29 -18.93 7.60 -11.63
N LEU A 30 -18.24 8.00 -12.71
CA LEU A 30 -17.19 9.01 -12.63
C LEU A 30 -17.73 10.37 -13.06
N ARG A 31 -17.51 11.37 -12.22
CA ARG A 31 -17.79 12.77 -12.52
C ARG A 31 -16.48 13.49 -12.79
N GLU A 32 -16.33 14.06 -13.98
CA GLU A 32 -15.14 14.83 -14.34
C GLU A 32 -15.03 16.09 -13.48
N VAL A 33 -13.82 16.40 -13.07
CA VAL A 33 -13.50 17.57 -12.27
C VAL A 33 -12.72 18.54 -13.14
N ASN A 34 -13.33 19.69 -13.40
CA ASN A 34 -12.68 20.80 -14.09
C ASN A 34 -12.12 21.76 -13.03
N SER A 35 -10.80 21.85 -12.95
CA SER A 35 -10.08 22.64 -11.96
C SER A 35 -8.81 23.19 -12.57
N THR A 36 -8.40 24.39 -12.15
CA THR A 36 -7.11 25.00 -12.51
C THR A 36 -5.98 24.59 -11.57
N ASN A 37 -6.28 23.84 -10.50
CA ASN A 37 -5.29 23.28 -9.59
C ASN A 37 -4.82 21.91 -10.09
N ASP A 38 -3.52 21.79 -10.38
CA ASP A 38 -2.89 20.55 -10.87
C ASP A 38 -2.98 19.38 -9.89
N ASN A 39 -3.18 19.65 -8.60
CA ASN A 39 -3.37 18.61 -7.58
C ASN A 39 -4.83 18.15 -7.46
N ALA A 40 -5.76 18.75 -8.21
CA ALA A 40 -7.14 18.33 -8.22
C ALA A 40 -7.27 16.92 -8.82
N PRO A 41 -8.24 16.13 -8.35
CA PRO A 41 -8.53 14.86 -8.99
C PRO A 41 -9.04 15.11 -10.42
N PHE A 42 -8.81 14.14 -11.30
CA PHE A 42 -9.35 14.12 -12.65
C PHE A 42 -10.83 13.69 -12.64
N TYR A 43 -11.16 12.73 -11.78
CA TYR A 43 -12.54 12.28 -11.55
C TYR A 43 -12.88 12.22 -10.07
N GLU A 44 -14.12 12.55 -9.72
CA GLU A 44 -14.75 12.07 -8.50
C GLU A 44 -15.44 10.73 -8.75
N ILE A 45 -15.36 9.85 -7.76
CA ILE A 45 -16.05 8.56 -7.77
C ILE A 45 -17.35 8.72 -7.00
N HIS A 46 -18.48 8.43 -7.66
CA HIS A 46 -19.80 8.39 -7.05
C HIS A 46 -20.32 6.96 -7.08
N ALA A 47 -20.83 6.48 -5.94
CA ALA A 47 -21.47 5.18 -5.83
C ALA A 47 -22.98 5.35 -5.64
N ARG A 48 -23.75 4.38 -6.15
CA ARG A 48 -25.20 4.33 -5.94
C ARG A 48 -25.51 3.71 -4.57
N SER A 49 -26.15 4.46 -3.68
CA SER A 49 -26.55 3.99 -2.35
C SER A 49 -27.75 3.05 -2.42
N ALA A 50 -28.06 2.37 -1.31
CA ALA A 50 -29.24 1.52 -1.18
C ALA A 50 -30.57 2.27 -1.40
N ALA A 51 -30.61 3.57 -1.06
CA ALA A 51 -31.75 4.45 -1.33
C ALA A 51 -31.79 4.97 -2.78
N GLY A 52 -30.83 4.58 -3.63
CA GLY A 52 -30.77 4.94 -5.04
C GLY A 52 -30.11 6.28 -5.34
N ALA A 53 -29.61 6.99 -4.34
CA ALA A 53 -28.91 8.27 -4.50
C ALA A 53 -27.43 8.07 -4.89
N TRP A 54 -26.88 9.01 -5.65
CA TRP A 54 -25.44 9.07 -5.92
C TRP A 54 -24.70 9.76 -4.77
N VAL A 55 -23.70 9.09 -4.22
CA VAL A 55 -22.90 9.57 -3.10
C VAL A 55 -21.44 9.59 -3.51
N LYS A 56 -20.76 10.71 -3.29
CA LYS A 56 -19.31 10.81 -3.49
C LYS A 56 -18.59 9.92 -2.48
N VAL A 57 -17.83 8.96 -2.96
CA VAL A 57 -17.09 7.98 -2.15
C VAL A 57 -15.60 7.98 -2.43
N GLY A 58 -15.11 8.85 -3.32
CA GLY A 58 -13.71 8.84 -3.67
C GLY A 58 -13.36 9.78 -4.80
N ALA A 59 -12.13 9.62 -5.27
CA ALA A 59 -11.58 10.38 -6.38
C ALA A 59 -10.44 9.61 -7.06
N LEU A 60 -10.13 9.99 -8.29
CA LEU A 60 -9.08 9.43 -9.12
C LEU A 60 -8.19 10.56 -9.66
N TRP A 61 -6.89 10.32 -9.66
CA TRP A 61 -5.88 11.17 -10.26
C TRP A 61 -5.21 10.42 -11.42
N GLU A 62 -4.84 11.16 -12.46
CA GLU A 62 -4.02 10.60 -13.52
C GLU A 62 -2.58 10.37 -13.02
N GLN A 63 -2.01 9.23 -13.39
CA GLN A 63 -0.67 8.79 -13.05
C GLN A 63 -0.04 8.18 -14.30
N THR A 64 1.29 8.13 -14.34
CA THR A 64 2.04 7.52 -15.45
C THR A 64 2.68 6.22 -14.98
N GLY A 65 2.45 5.14 -15.73
CA GLY A 65 3.01 3.82 -15.44
C GLY A 65 4.54 3.85 -15.54
N ARG A 66 5.23 3.40 -14.50
CA ARG A 66 6.70 3.42 -14.45
C ARG A 66 7.36 2.53 -15.50
N GLU A 67 6.71 1.42 -15.83
CA GLU A 67 7.25 0.42 -16.76
C GLU A 67 6.76 0.67 -18.20
N THR A 68 5.47 0.99 -18.38
CA THR A 68 4.86 1.15 -19.70
C THR A 68 4.90 2.58 -20.22
N GLY A 69 5.02 3.58 -19.35
CA GLY A 69 4.85 4.99 -19.70
C GLY A 69 3.40 5.39 -19.96
N GLU A 70 2.44 4.47 -19.84
CA GLU A 70 1.04 4.74 -20.14
C GLU A 70 0.32 5.47 -19.00
N ALA A 71 -0.62 6.35 -19.36
CA ALA A 71 -1.46 7.03 -18.41
C ALA A 71 -2.52 6.06 -17.83
N PHE A 72 -2.70 6.10 -16.52
CA PHE A 72 -3.74 5.38 -15.81
C PHE A 72 -4.33 6.26 -14.71
N LEU A 73 -5.51 5.90 -14.23
CA LEU A 73 -6.12 6.60 -13.10
C LEU A 73 -5.85 5.82 -11.81
N GLN A 74 -5.57 6.51 -10.72
CA GLN A 74 -5.37 5.90 -9.40
C GLN A 74 -6.11 6.68 -8.32
N GLY A 75 -6.65 5.96 -7.34
CA GLY A 75 -7.26 6.59 -6.18
C GLY A 75 -7.84 5.57 -5.22
N SER A 76 -8.86 5.99 -4.46
CA SER A 76 -9.51 5.15 -3.47
C SER A 76 -11.01 5.39 -3.41
N ILE A 77 -11.72 4.33 -3.04
CA ILE A 77 -13.12 4.38 -2.64
C ILE A 77 -13.15 4.18 -1.12
N ASP A 78 -13.80 5.08 -0.39
CA ASP A 78 -13.92 5.05 1.05
C ASP A 78 -15.35 5.45 1.47
N ASP A 79 -15.91 4.69 2.39
CA ASP A 79 -17.25 4.89 2.93
C ASP A 79 -17.30 4.37 4.38
N PRO A 80 -18.06 4.99 5.29
CA PRO A 80 -18.15 4.54 6.69
C PRO A 80 -18.55 3.07 6.90
N SER A 81 -19.20 2.43 5.92
CA SER A 81 -19.53 1.00 5.97
C SER A 81 -18.34 0.07 5.69
N MET A 82 -17.23 0.61 5.19
CA MET A 82 -16.02 -0.14 4.86
C MET A 82 -15.05 -0.15 6.04
N ALA A 83 -14.46 -1.31 6.33
CA ALA A 83 -13.44 -1.40 7.37
C ALA A 83 -12.14 -0.64 7.01
N LYS A 84 -11.85 -0.48 5.70
CA LYS A 84 -10.69 0.22 5.15
C LYS A 84 -11.03 0.75 3.74
N PRO A 85 -10.37 1.83 3.29
CA PRO A 85 -10.47 2.27 1.90
C PRO A 85 -10.09 1.18 0.90
N LEU A 86 -10.82 1.12 -0.21
CA LEU A 86 -10.52 0.29 -1.37
C LEU A 86 -9.67 1.08 -2.38
N TYR A 87 -8.37 0.83 -2.38
CA TYR A 87 -7.43 1.46 -3.33
C TYR A 87 -7.52 0.84 -4.72
N ILE A 88 -7.86 1.63 -5.73
CA ILE A 88 -8.08 1.16 -7.09
C ILE A 88 -7.18 1.89 -8.08
N ALA A 89 -6.90 1.20 -9.18
CA ALA A 89 -6.32 1.77 -10.38
C ALA A 89 -7.22 1.43 -11.59
N CYS A 90 -7.47 2.39 -12.47
CA CYS A 90 -8.26 2.19 -13.67
C CYS A 90 -7.36 2.31 -14.90
N PHE A 91 -7.28 1.23 -15.67
CA PHE A 91 -6.47 1.15 -16.88
C PHE A 91 -7.38 1.26 -18.11
N ARG A 92 -7.05 2.17 -19.01
CA ARG A 92 -7.80 2.36 -20.25
C ARG A 92 -7.66 1.12 -21.13
N ARG A 93 -8.76 0.69 -21.76
CA ARG A 93 -8.79 -0.36 -22.79
C ARG A 93 -8.93 0.25 -24.18
N ASP A 94 -8.68 -0.56 -25.20
CA ASP A 94 -8.74 -0.16 -26.62
C ASP A 94 -10.13 0.33 -27.04
N ASP A 95 -11.19 -0.19 -26.42
CA ASP A 95 -12.59 0.21 -26.66
C ASP A 95 -12.99 1.51 -25.95
N GLY A 96 -12.06 2.15 -25.24
CA GLY A 96 -12.32 3.35 -24.45
C GLY A 96 -12.89 3.07 -23.07
N SER A 97 -13.14 1.83 -22.67
CA SER A 97 -13.56 1.48 -21.31
C SER A 97 -12.37 1.53 -20.33
N TYR A 98 -12.66 1.40 -19.04
CA TYR A 98 -11.64 1.23 -18.02
C TYR A 98 -11.78 -0.12 -17.33
N ALA A 99 -10.69 -0.90 -17.28
CA ALA A 99 -10.55 -1.99 -16.34
C ALA A 99 -10.23 -1.45 -14.95
N ILE A 100 -11.05 -1.79 -13.95
CA ILE A 100 -10.76 -1.44 -12.56
C ILE A 100 -9.96 -2.57 -11.94
N ALA A 101 -8.76 -2.25 -11.48
CA ALA A 101 -7.85 -3.15 -10.83
C ALA A 101 -7.60 -2.74 -9.39
N TRP A 102 -7.35 -3.73 -8.55
CA TRP A 102 -7.02 -3.55 -7.14
C TRP A 102 -5.79 -4.39 -6.78
N SER A 103 -5.02 -3.96 -5.77
CA SER A 103 -3.91 -4.74 -5.20
C SER A 103 -3.84 -4.61 -3.68
N ARG A 104 -3.34 -5.65 -3.00
CA ARG A 104 -2.98 -5.53 -1.58
C ARG A 104 -1.79 -4.58 -1.49
N PRO A 105 -1.82 -3.56 -0.60
CA PRO A 105 -0.59 -2.89 -0.20
C PRO A 105 0.43 -3.92 0.26
N ARG A 106 1.64 -3.90 -0.33
CA ARG A 106 2.73 -4.76 0.11
C ARG A 106 3.11 -4.30 1.51
N ARG A 107 2.94 -5.14 2.52
CA ARG A 107 3.47 -4.85 3.86
C ARG A 107 4.95 -4.52 3.69
N MET A 108 5.40 -3.35 4.14
CA MET A 108 6.82 -3.13 4.32
C MET A 108 7.31 -4.23 5.26
N ARG A 109 8.33 -4.95 4.81
CA ARG A 109 8.88 -6.13 5.49
C ARG A 109 9.58 -5.66 6.77
N GLY A 110 8.81 -5.38 7.82
CA GLY A 110 9.30 -4.87 9.11
C GLY A 110 8.48 -5.36 10.31
N ASP A 111 7.18 -5.58 10.15
CA ASP A 111 6.29 -5.98 11.26
C ASP A 111 6.02 -7.50 11.34
N VAL A 112 7.04 -8.32 11.18
CA VAL A 112 6.93 -9.74 11.59
C VAL A 112 7.64 -9.84 12.94
N PRO A 113 6.91 -9.98 14.07
CA PRO A 113 7.55 -10.36 15.32
C PRO A 113 8.34 -11.64 15.06
N ALA A 114 9.62 -11.66 15.41
CA ALA A 114 10.44 -12.86 15.31
C ALA A 114 9.68 -14.02 15.97
N PRO A 115 9.61 -15.22 15.35
CA PRO A 115 9.02 -16.36 16.00
C PRO A 115 9.71 -16.54 17.35
N ALA A 116 8.91 -16.63 18.43
CA ALA A 116 9.43 -16.80 19.77
C ALA A 116 10.43 -17.96 19.76
N SER A 117 11.69 -17.64 20.05
CA SER A 117 12.73 -18.64 20.32
C SER A 117 12.22 -19.52 21.46
N GLN A 118 11.76 -20.73 21.14
CA GLN A 118 11.63 -21.79 22.13
C GLN A 118 13.04 -22.14 22.61
N GLY A 119 13.50 -21.42 23.64
CA GLY A 119 14.74 -21.69 24.33
C GLY A 119 14.55 -22.89 25.27
N ASN A 120 15.04 -24.03 24.79
CA ASN A 120 15.54 -25.23 25.45
C ASN A 120 15.11 -25.55 26.89
N GLY A 121 14.59 -26.78 27.02
CA GLY A 121 14.42 -27.49 28.28
C GLY A 121 15.73 -27.65 29.03
N ASP A 122 15.60 -27.47 30.34
CA ASP A 122 16.57 -27.75 31.38
C ASP A 122 16.94 -29.25 31.35
N SER A 123 18.18 -29.56 31.01
CA SER A 123 18.73 -30.91 31.06
C SER A 123 19.54 -31.05 32.36
N ASP A 124 18.91 -31.63 33.38
CA ASP A 124 19.59 -32.00 34.63
C ASP A 124 20.05 -33.46 34.60
N GLN A 125 21.36 -33.62 34.84
CA GLN A 125 22.11 -34.78 35.34
C GLN A 125 22.18 -36.12 34.59
N GLY A 126 23.43 -36.55 34.37
CA GLY A 126 23.78 -37.91 33.96
C GLY A 126 25.25 -38.05 33.53
N ASP A 127 26.13 -38.04 34.53
CA ASP A 127 27.59 -38.25 34.53
C ASP A 127 28.16 -39.16 33.42
N GLN A 128 29.20 -38.68 32.72
CA GLN A 128 30.25 -39.53 32.11
C GLN A 128 31.60 -38.80 32.15
N ASP A 129 32.35 -39.06 33.22
CA ASP A 129 33.80 -38.89 33.27
C ASP A 129 34.48 -39.90 32.34
N PHE A 130 35.49 -39.47 31.56
CA PHE A 130 36.86 -40.04 31.54
C PHE A 130 37.66 -39.66 30.27
N ASP A 131 38.86 -39.12 30.53
CA ASP A 131 40.07 -38.93 29.70
C ASP A 131 39.98 -38.18 28.34
N GLY A 132 40.89 -37.30 27.93
CA GLY A 132 42.17 -36.89 28.48
C GLY A 132 42.78 -35.73 27.67
N SER A 133 43.59 -34.93 28.38
CA SER A 133 44.67 -34.06 27.88
C SER A 133 44.39 -32.74 27.10
N ALA A 134 44.72 -31.65 27.81
CA ALA A 134 45.46 -30.45 27.41
C ALA A 134 44.88 -29.44 26.38
N ALA A 135 44.55 -28.26 26.88
CA ALA A 135 44.40 -27.00 26.16
C ALA A 135 45.76 -26.45 25.65
N PRO A 136 45.74 -25.39 24.80
CA PRO A 136 45.93 -24.08 25.41
C PRO A 136 45.02 -22.96 24.87
N LYS A 137 44.68 -22.05 25.79
CA LYS A 137 44.07 -20.74 25.54
C LYS A 137 45.07 -19.77 24.91
N GLY A 138 44.68 -19.12 23.81
CA GLY A 138 45.23 -17.85 23.35
C GLY A 138 44.30 -16.69 23.73
N LYS A 139 44.80 -15.75 24.55
CA LYS A 139 44.16 -14.47 24.90
C LYS A 139 44.35 -13.44 23.77
N ALA A 140 43.44 -12.45 23.70
CA ALA A 140 43.62 -11.02 23.36
C ALA A 140 42.53 -10.54 22.37
N LYS A 141 42.08 -9.27 22.30
CA LYS A 141 42.15 -8.05 23.11
C LYS A 141 41.45 -6.96 22.25
N GLY A 142 40.38 -6.36 22.77
CA GLY A 142 40.10 -4.92 22.78
C GLY A 142 39.82 -4.08 21.51
N LYS A 143 39.20 -2.92 21.82
CA LYS A 143 38.99 -1.65 21.07
C LYS A 143 37.95 -1.69 19.95
N GLY A 144 37.12 -0.66 19.73
CA GLY A 144 36.87 0.69 20.25
C GLY A 144 35.60 1.19 19.51
N GLY A 145 34.82 2.22 19.84
CA GLY A 145 35.05 3.47 20.57
C GLY A 145 34.59 4.65 19.68
N LYS A 146 33.59 5.42 20.16
CA LYS A 146 33.08 6.77 19.73
C LYS A 146 32.13 6.82 18.51
N THR A 147 30.90 7.35 18.57
CA THR A 147 30.28 8.63 19.02
C THR A 147 30.61 9.86 18.17
N ALA A 148 29.56 10.48 17.61
CA ALA A 148 29.35 11.90 17.25
C ALA A 148 28.37 11.95 16.06
N ASP A 149 27.51 12.92 15.82
CA ASP A 149 26.98 14.08 16.55
C ASP A 149 25.91 14.69 15.60
N LEU A 150 24.86 15.30 16.14
CA LEU A 150 23.76 15.92 15.38
C LEU A 150 24.09 17.40 15.15
N GLY A 151 24.22 17.80 13.88
CA GLY A 151 24.39 19.19 13.46
C GLY A 151 23.11 19.79 12.88
N GLU A 152 22.55 20.77 13.60
CA GLU A 152 21.57 21.75 13.13
C GLU A 152 22.11 22.61 11.98
N THR A 153 21.23 23.09 11.10
CA THR A 153 21.53 24.21 10.18
C THR A 153 20.38 25.20 10.23
N THR A 154 20.69 26.39 10.74
CA THR A 154 19.85 27.58 10.78
C THR A 154 19.82 28.25 9.42
N SER A 155 18.62 28.68 9.01
CA SER A 155 18.40 29.52 7.84
C SER A 155 18.60 30.99 8.20
N ASP A 156 19.39 31.70 7.39
CA ASP A 156 19.45 33.15 7.33
C ASP A 156 19.13 33.56 5.88
N SER A 157 18.17 34.44 5.69
CA SER A 157 18.06 35.27 4.48
C SER A 157 17.20 36.50 4.80
N VAL A 158 17.89 37.64 4.81
CA VAL A 158 17.36 39.00 4.87
C VAL A 158 17.39 39.59 3.46
N SER A 159 16.43 40.49 3.25
CA SER A 159 16.19 41.43 2.13
C SER A 159 15.32 40.94 0.99
#